data_AF-A0A074XAH6-F1
#
_entry.id   AF-A0A074XAH6-F1
#
_cell.length_a   1.000
_cell.length_b   1.000
_cell.length_c   1.000
_cell.angle_alpha   90.00
_cell.angle_beta   90.00
_cell.angle_gamma   90.00
#
_symmetry.space_group_name_H-M   'P 1'
#
loop_
_entity.id
_entity.type
_entity.pdbx_description
1 polymer ?
#
loop_
_entity_poly.entity_id
_entity_poly.type
_entity_poly.pdbx_seq_one_letter_code
_entity_poly.pdbx_strand_id
1 'polypeptide(L)'
;MNRLFGGRNTGPKPTLNDAIGNMQTRLDTIDVNIAKINGELTTYQQKLSRMRDGPGKNAIRQRAKACLERRRMYESQKDQLMSQQWNMEQATMMQDNLRNTMTTVDAMKTTTKELKKQYGKIDIDKIDKLQDEMADLMDIGNEIQESISRSYDVPEDVDEAELDAELEALGEEVDLGEASYEGADSMPAFMMDQSAPPQFIDEPPENNKVKEAAG
;
A
#
# COMPACT_ATOMS: atom_id res chain seq x y z
N MET A 1 44.29 14.33 33.37
CA MET A 1 43.80 12.97 33.03
C MET A 1 42.67 13.11 32.02
N ASN A 2 42.87 12.62 30.80
CA ASN A 2 41.88 12.69 29.72
C ASN A 2 40.70 11.74 30.01
N ARG A 3 39.49 12.28 29.87
CA ARG A 3 38.22 11.57 30.00
C ARG A 3 38.06 10.66 28.76
N LEU A 4 38.45 9.39 28.89
CA LEU A 4 38.47 8.39 27.81
C LEU A 4 37.20 7.52 27.72
N PHE A 5 36.21 7.71 28.60
CA PHE A 5 34.95 6.96 28.54
C PHE A 5 33.77 7.87 28.93
N GLY A 6 32.84 8.05 28.00
CA GLY A 6 31.51 8.60 28.32
C GLY A 6 31.28 10.08 28.00
N GLY A 7 31.63 10.53 26.80
CA GLY A 7 30.92 11.67 26.22
C GLY A 7 29.46 11.28 25.96
N ARG A 8 28.49 12.03 26.50
CA ARG A 8 27.08 11.87 26.12
C ARG A 8 27.00 12.00 24.60
N ASN A 9 26.59 10.94 23.92
CA ASN A 9 26.27 11.01 22.51
C ASN A 9 25.04 11.92 22.38
N THR A 10 25.26 13.18 22.01
CA THR A 10 24.22 14.20 21.80
C THR A 10 23.58 14.08 20.41
N GLY A 11 23.97 13.08 19.63
CA GLY A 11 23.32 12.76 18.35
C GLY A 11 21.92 12.17 18.56
N PRO A 12 21.05 12.26 17.54
CA PRO A 12 19.77 11.56 17.55
C PRO A 12 20.00 10.06 17.79
N LYS A 13 19.13 9.45 18.60
CA LYS A 13 19.21 8.00 18.85
C LYS A 13 19.02 7.29 17.51
N PRO A 14 19.87 6.30 17.18
CA PRO A 14 19.76 5.58 15.92
C PRO A 14 18.38 4.97 15.81
N THR A 15 17.73 5.23 14.67
CA THR A 15 16.41 4.69 14.37
C THR A 15 16.54 3.27 13.79
N LEU A 16 15.41 2.55 13.74
CA LEU A 16 15.35 1.25 13.08
C LEU A 16 15.77 1.35 11.61
N ASN A 17 15.37 2.44 10.92
CA ASN A 17 15.76 2.70 9.54
C ASN A 17 17.27 2.97 9.38
N ASP A 18 17.89 3.69 10.33
CA ASP A 18 19.34 3.90 10.32
C ASP A 18 20.08 2.58 10.51
N ALA A 19 19.58 1.69 11.36
CA ALA A 19 20.16 0.36 11.58
C ALA A 19 20.05 -0.52 10.33
N ILE A 20 18.89 -0.51 9.66
CA ILE A 20 18.67 -1.20 8.37
C ILE A 20 19.66 -0.70 7.31
N GLY A 21 19.79 0.62 7.13
CA GLY A 21 20.70 1.20 6.13
C GLY A 21 22.18 0.85 6.39
N ASN A 22 22.60 0.87 7.66
CA ASN A 22 23.94 0.45 8.04
C ASN A 22 24.18 -1.05 7.78
N MET A 23 23.17 -1.90 7.97
CA MET A 23 23.25 -3.32 7.63
C MET A 23 23.36 -3.54 6.13
N GLN A 24 22.60 -2.80 5.31
CA GLN A 24 22.71 -2.90 3.86
C GLN A 24 24.13 -2.57 3.39
N THR A 25 24.73 -1.51 3.91
CA THR A 25 26.12 -1.14 3.58
C THR A 25 27.13 -2.26 3.93
N ARG A 26 26.89 -2.96 5.06
CA ARG A 26 27.72 -4.10 5.46
C ARG A 26 27.51 -5.30 4.56
N LEU A 27 26.26 -5.60 4.16
CA LEU A 27 25.94 -6.67 3.21
C LEU A 27 26.63 -6.41 1.87
N ASP A 28 26.54 -5.19 1.34
CA ASP A 28 27.20 -4.80 0.09
C ASP A 28 28.72 -4.99 0.17
N THR A 29 29.31 -4.60 1.31
CA THR A 29 30.75 -4.80 1.57
C THR A 29 31.13 -6.29 1.61
N ILE A 30 30.30 -7.13 2.24
CA ILE A 30 30.51 -8.58 2.28
C ILE A 30 30.41 -9.17 0.87
N ASP A 31 29.46 -8.73 0.06
CA ASP A 31 29.27 -9.20 -1.31
C ASP A 31 30.46 -8.87 -2.21
N VAL A 32 31.00 -7.66 -2.10
CA VAL A 32 32.25 -7.28 -2.80
C VAL A 32 33.41 -8.18 -2.37
N ASN A 33 33.54 -8.49 -1.07
CA ASN A 33 34.59 -9.38 -0.57
C ASN A 33 34.42 -10.82 -1.07
N ILE A 34 33.19 -11.35 -1.10
CA ILE A 34 32.90 -12.68 -1.65
C ILE A 34 33.23 -12.73 -3.14
N ALA A 35 32.85 -11.70 -3.91
CA ALA A 35 33.17 -11.60 -5.33
C ALA A 35 34.68 -11.60 -5.59
N LYS A 36 35.45 -10.84 -4.80
CA LYS A 36 36.91 -10.85 -4.87
C LYS A 36 37.51 -12.22 -4.60
N ILE A 37 37.05 -12.90 -3.55
CA ILE A 37 37.52 -14.25 -3.20
C ILE A 37 37.15 -15.25 -4.32
N ASN A 38 35.97 -15.14 -4.92
CA ASN A 38 35.59 -15.99 -6.06
C ASN A 38 36.51 -15.78 -7.28
N GLY A 39 36.96 -14.55 -7.53
CA GLY A 39 37.97 -14.26 -8.56
C GLY A 39 39.33 -14.92 -8.26
N GLU A 40 39.79 -14.86 -7.00
CA GLU A 40 41.01 -15.53 -6.55
C GLU A 40 40.91 -17.06 -6.70
N LEU A 41 39.78 -17.64 -6.26
CA LEU A 41 39.50 -19.07 -6.37
C LEU A 41 39.48 -19.55 -7.83
N THR A 42 38.87 -18.78 -8.73
CA THR A 42 38.88 -19.07 -10.18
C THR A 42 40.31 -19.10 -10.71
N THR A 43 41.15 -18.14 -10.30
CA THR A 43 42.57 -18.10 -10.69
C THR A 43 43.32 -19.32 -10.17
N TYR A 44 43.08 -19.74 -8.92
CA TYR A 44 43.69 -20.95 -8.37
C TYR A 44 43.22 -22.22 -9.07
N GLN A 45 41.94 -22.34 -9.41
CA GLN A 45 41.38 -23.45 -10.16
C GLN A 45 42.06 -23.62 -11.53
N GLN A 46 42.23 -22.51 -12.27
CA GLN A 46 42.92 -22.50 -13.56
C GLN A 46 44.40 -22.90 -13.44
N LYS A 47 45.10 -22.45 -12.39
CA LYS A 47 46.49 -22.84 -12.14
C LYS A 47 46.58 -24.33 -11.81
N LEU A 48 45.71 -24.83 -10.92
CA LEU A 48 45.69 -26.22 -10.50
C LEU A 48 45.37 -27.19 -11.65
N SER A 49 44.50 -26.82 -12.59
CA SER A 49 44.14 -27.68 -13.74
C SER A 49 45.28 -27.87 -14.73
N ARG A 50 46.19 -26.90 -14.84
CA ARG A 50 47.36 -26.94 -15.74
C ARG A 50 48.60 -27.55 -15.09
N MET A 51 48.56 -27.84 -13.78
CA MET A 51 49.70 -28.35 -13.05
C MET A 51 49.66 -29.86 -12.86
N ARG A 52 50.82 -30.48 -13.08
CA ARG A 52 51.06 -31.89 -12.73
C ARG A 52 51.17 -32.04 -11.21
N ASP A 53 50.85 -33.22 -10.71
CA ASP A 53 50.89 -33.48 -9.27
C ASP A 53 52.31 -33.37 -8.72
N GLY A 54 52.42 -32.71 -7.56
CA GLY A 54 53.70 -32.45 -6.91
C GLY A 54 53.63 -31.34 -5.85
N PRO A 55 54.76 -31.02 -5.20
CA PRO A 55 54.83 -30.06 -4.10
C PRO A 55 54.29 -28.67 -4.46
N GLY A 56 54.55 -28.18 -5.68
CA GLY A 56 54.04 -26.90 -6.17
C GLY A 56 52.50 -26.86 -6.29
N LYS A 57 51.88 -27.93 -6.80
CA LYS A 57 50.42 -28.05 -6.88
C LYS A 57 49.79 -28.15 -5.51
N ASN A 58 50.42 -28.86 -4.58
CA ASN A 58 49.98 -28.96 -3.19
C ASN A 58 50.00 -27.59 -2.48
N ALA A 59 51.04 -26.78 -2.69
CA ALA A 59 51.11 -25.44 -2.12
C ALA A 59 49.98 -24.52 -2.62
N ILE A 60 49.65 -24.57 -3.91
CA ILE A 60 48.52 -23.81 -4.46
C ILE A 60 47.18 -24.32 -3.92
N ARG A 61 47.02 -25.65 -3.77
CA ARG A 61 45.81 -26.24 -3.19
C ARG A 61 45.58 -25.76 -1.76
N GLN A 62 46.63 -25.64 -0.95
CA GLN A 62 46.51 -25.10 0.41
C GLN A 62 46.09 -23.63 0.44
N ARG A 63 46.64 -22.79 -0.46
CA ARG A 63 46.20 -21.40 -0.60
C ARG A 63 44.74 -21.28 -1.04
N ALA A 64 44.32 -22.12 -2.00
CA ALA A 64 42.92 -22.18 -2.43
C ALA A 64 41.99 -22.62 -1.30
N LYS A 65 42.40 -23.58 -0.46
CA LYS A 65 41.65 -24.00 0.72
C LYS A 65 41.46 -22.85 1.72
N ALA A 66 42.51 -22.08 2.01
CA ALA A 66 42.41 -20.91 2.88
C ALA A 66 41.44 -19.85 2.32
N CYS A 67 41.43 -19.61 1.00
CA CYS A 67 40.46 -18.73 0.36
C CYS A 67 39.02 -19.27 0.49
N LEU A 68 38.80 -20.58 0.34
CA LEU A 68 37.48 -21.20 0.55
C LEU A 68 36.98 -21.04 2.00
N GLU A 69 37.86 -21.24 2.97
CA GLU A 69 37.54 -21.04 4.40
C GLU A 69 37.14 -19.58 4.67
N ARG A 70 37.88 -18.62 4.10
CA ARG A 70 37.53 -17.19 4.19
C ARG A 70 36.20 -16.87 3.50
N ARG A 71 35.90 -17.50 2.35
CA ARG A 71 34.61 -17.31 1.67
C ARG A 71 33.45 -17.79 2.55
N ARG A 72 33.57 -19.00 3.10
CA ARG A 72 32.55 -19.59 4.00
C ARG A 72 32.31 -18.72 5.23
N MET A 73 33.37 -18.12 5.78
CA MET A 73 33.24 -17.17 6.89
C MET A 73 32.39 -15.95 6.49
N TYR A 74 32.63 -15.35 5.32
CA TYR A 74 31.83 -14.22 4.84
C TYR A 74 30.40 -14.60 4.47
N GLU A 75 30.18 -15.77 3.85
CA GLU A 75 28.84 -16.32 3.59
C GLU A 75 28.06 -16.47 4.91
N SER A 76 28.68 -17.05 5.94
CA SER A 76 28.06 -17.16 7.27
C SER A 76 27.75 -15.81 7.91
N GLN A 77 28.63 -14.81 7.78
CA GLN A 77 28.36 -13.44 8.25
C GLN A 77 27.20 -12.81 7.48
N LYS A 78 27.10 -13.06 6.17
CA LYS A 78 26.00 -12.60 5.34
C LYS A 78 24.67 -13.18 5.82
N ASP A 79 24.62 -14.48 6.04
CA ASP A 79 23.40 -15.17 6.51
C ASP A 79 22.94 -14.63 7.88
N GLN A 80 23.88 -14.38 8.80
CA GLN A 80 23.57 -13.75 10.09
C GLN A 80 22.99 -12.34 9.94
N LEU A 81 23.56 -11.52 9.06
CA LEU A 81 23.05 -10.17 8.80
C LEU A 81 21.68 -10.19 8.11
N MET A 82 21.45 -11.10 7.17
CA MET A 82 20.13 -11.27 6.55
C MET A 82 19.07 -11.67 7.58
N SER A 83 19.40 -12.57 8.51
CA SER A 83 18.48 -12.93 9.59
C SER A 83 18.18 -11.74 10.51
N GLN A 84 19.17 -10.91 10.82
CA GLN A 84 18.97 -9.67 11.59
C GLN A 84 18.11 -8.66 10.83
N GLN A 85 18.34 -8.49 9.53
CA GLN A 85 17.53 -7.65 8.66
C GLN A 85 16.07 -8.10 8.68
N TRP A 86 15.81 -9.39 8.50
CA TRP A 86 14.46 -9.93 8.53
C TRP A 86 13.77 -9.67 9.88
N ASN A 87 14.45 -9.90 10.99
CA ASN A 87 13.90 -9.61 12.33
C ASN A 87 13.54 -8.12 12.51
N MET A 88 14.35 -7.21 11.96
CA MET A 88 14.04 -5.78 11.98
C MET A 88 12.87 -5.41 11.07
N GLU A 89 12.78 -5.99 9.88
CA GLU A 89 11.65 -5.78 8.97
C GLU A 89 10.34 -6.23 9.62
N GLN A 90 10.35 -7.36 10.33
CA GLN A 90 9.21 -7.80 11.15
C GLN A 90 8.89 -6.78 12.27
N ALA A 91 9.90 -6.24 12.95
CA ALA A 91 9.70 -5.20 13.96
C ALA A 91 9.12 -3.91 13.36
N THR A 92 9.54 -3.51 12.16
CA THR A 92 8.98 -2.36 11.42
C THR A 92 7.50 -2.61 11.11
N MET A 93 7.16 -3.78 10.56
CA MET A 93 5.76 -4.14 10.28
C MET A 93 4.89 -4.12 11.55
N MET A 94 5.42 -4.62 12.66
CA MET A 94 4.72 -4.56 13.95
C MET A 94 4.54 -3.11 14.43
N GLN A 95 5.56 -2.27 14.29
CA GLN A 95 5.49 -0.85 14.63
C GLN A 95 4.43 -0.12 13.79
N ASP A 96 4.33 -0.40 12.49
CA ASP A 96 3.32 0.19 11.62
C ASP A 96 1.90 -0.26 11.98
N ASN A 97 1.71 -1.54 12.29
CA ASN A 97 0.42 -2.05 12.79
C ASN A 97 0.02 -1.40 14.11
N LEU A 98 0.96 -1.21 15.04
CA LEU A 98 0.73 -0.50 16.30
C LEU A 98 0.35 0.96 16.05
N ARG A 99 0.99 1.62 15.10
CA ARG A 99 0.66 3.00 14.72
C ARG A 99 -0.77 3.11 14.18
N ASN A 100 -1.17 2.21 13.30
CA ASN A 100 -2.54 2.16 12.78
C ASN A 100 -3.56 1.91 13.90
N THR A 101 -3.27 0.97 14.79
CA THR A 101 -4.12 0.68 15.97
C THR A 101 -4.25 1.91 16.85
N MET A 102 -3.17 2.64 17.08
CA MET A 102 -3.19 3.88 17.86
C MET A 102 -4.05 4.96 17.20
N THR A 103 -3.95 5.13 15.87
CA THR A 103 -4.84 6.03 15.11
C THR A 103 -6.31 5.65 15.26
N THR A 104 -6.65 4.36 15.19
CA THR A 104 -8.02 3.88 15.44
C THR A 104 -8.47 4.18 16.86
N VAL A 105 -7.63 3.92 17.87
CA VAL A 105 -7.94 4.21 19.27
C VAL A 105 -8.16 5.71 19.49
N ASP A 106 -7.35 6.57 18.89
CA ASP A 106 -7.49 8.02 19.02
C ASP A 106 -8.73 8.54 18.29
N ALA A 107 -9.09 7.96 17.13
CA ALA A 107 -10.37 8.21 16.47
C ALA A 107 -11.54 7.79 17.38
N MET A 108 -11.51 6.58 17.96
CA MET A 108 -12.55 6.11 18.88
C MET A 108 -12.68 6.99 20.12
N LYS A 109 -11.57 7.47 20.71
CA LYS A 109 -11.61 8.42 21.83
C LYS A 109 -12.27 9.73 21.43
N THR A 110 -11.94 10.24 20.25
CA THR A 110 -12.52 11.49 19.72
C THR A 110 -14.01 11.32 19.47
N THR A 111 -14.43 10.23 18.81
CA THR A 111 -15.83 9.88 18.59
C THR A 111 -16.57 9.71 19.92
N THR A 112 -15.99 9.01 20.89
CA THR A 112 -16.59 8.83 22.23
C THR A 112 -16.79 10.17 22.94
N LYS A 113 -15.83 11.09 22.84
CA LYS A 113 -15.93 12.42 23.44
C LYS A 113 -17.04 13.24 22.78
N GLU A 114 -17.17 13.18 21.46
CA GLU A 114 -18.25 13.87 20.73
C GLU A 114 -19.61 13.23 21.02
N LEU A 115 -19.71 11.89 21.04
CA LEU A 115 -20.92 11.17 21.44
C LEU A 115 -21.37 11.57 22.85
N LYS A 116 -20.46 11.65 23.84
CA LYS A 116 -20.79 12.13 25.20
C LYS A 116 -21.29 13.58 25.21
N LYS A 117 -20.72 14.44 24.38
CA LYS A 117 -21.14 15.84 24.25
C LYS A 117 -22.50 15.97 23.57
N GLN A 118 -22.81 15.12 22.59
CA GLN A 118 -24.12 15.06 21.95
C GLN A 118 -25.17 14.48 22.90
N TYR A 119 -24.87 13.37 23.60
CA TYR A 119 -25.74 12.79 24.63
C TYR A 119 -26.03 13.77 25.78
N GLY A 120 -25.04 14.54 26.23
CA GLY A 120 -25.26 15.57 27.26
C GLY A 120 -26.12 16.76 26.81
N LYS A 121 -26.49 16.85 25.53
CA LYS A 121 -27.41 17.85 24.97
C LYS A 121 -28.80 17.30 24.65
N ILE A 122 -28.98 15.99 24.79
CA ILE A 122 -30.24 15.31 24.56
C ILE A 122 -30.95 15.23 25.92
N ASP A 123 -32.00 16.03 26.10
CA ASP A 123 -32.95 15.83 27.20
C ASP A 123 -33.68 14.51 26.96
N ILE A 124 -33.51 13.53 27.85
CA ILE A 124 -34.26 12.27 27.82
C ILE A 124 -35.78 12.56 27.84
N ASP A 125 -36.22 13.56 28.60
CA ASP A 125 -37.61 14.03 28.65
C ASP A 125 -38.14 14.53 27.29
N LYS A 126 -37.26 14.94 26.36
CA LYS A 126 -37.64 15.32 24.99
C LYS A 126 -37.64 14.11 24.05
N ILE A 127 -36.82 13.10 24.32
CA ILE A 127 -36.89 11.83 23.58
C ILE A 127 -38.19 11.11 23.93
N ASP A 128 -38.59 11.05 25.20
CA ASP A 128 -39.85 10.43 25.60
C ASP A 128 -41.05 11.11 24.92
N LYS A 129 -41.07 12.45 24.89
CA LYS A 129 -42.10 13.21 24.15
C LYS A 129 -42.05 13.02 22.65
N LEU A 130 -40.87 12.87 22.06
CA LEU A 130 -40.71 12.66 20.62
C LEU A 130 -41.05 11.21 20.23
N GLN A 131 -40.87 10.26 21.15
CA GLN A 131 -41.30 8.89 21.01
C GLN A 131 -42.83 8.77 21.12
N ASP A 132 -43.45 9.51 22.05
CA ASP A 132 -44.91 9.65 22.15
C ASP A 132 -45.49 10.31 20.87
N GLU A 133 -44.89 11.42 20.40
CA GLU A 133 -45.30 12.08 19.15
C GLU A 133 -45.05 11.19 17.91
N MET A 134 -44.00 10.36 17.90
CA MET A 134 -43.78 9.37 16.82
C MET A 134 -44.78 8.23 16.86
N ALA A 135 -45.19 7.77 18.05
CA ALA A 135 -46.24 6.77 18.20
C ALA A 135 -47.58 7.33 17.68
N ASP A 136 -47.93 8.56 18.08
CA ASP A 136 -49.11 9.27 17.57
C ASP A 136 -49.05 9.46 16.04
N LEU A 137 -47.88 9.79 15.48
CA LEU A 137 -47.70 9.94 14.03
C LEU A 137 -47.72 8.61 13.28
N MET A 138 -47.24 7.51 13.88
CA MET A 138 -47.37 6.16 13.32
C MET A 138 -48.82 5.69 13.35
N ASP A 139 -49.57 5.99 14.42
CA ASP A 139 -50.99 5.66 14.51
C ASP A 139 -51.81 6.46 13.50
N ILE A 140 -51.54 7.76 13.33
CA ILE A 140 -52.12 8.58 12.26
C ILE A 140 -51.69 8.08 10.88
N GLY A 141 -50.43 7.66 10.72
CA GLY A 141 -49.90 7.09 9.48
C GLY A 141 -50.61 5.78 9.12
N ASN A 142 -50.85 4.91 10.09
CA ASN A 142 -51.61 3.67 9.95
C ASN A 142 -53.09 3.97 9.65
N GLU A 143 -53.72 4.95 10.32
CA GLU A 143 -55.08 5.39 10.00
C GLU A 143 -55.20 5.97 8.59
N ILE A 144 -54.19 6.74 8.14
CA ILE A 144 -54.11 7.27 6.78
C ILE A 144 -53.90 6.13 5.78
N GLN A 145 -53.02 5.18 6.08
CA GLN A 145 -52.76 4.02 5.23
C GLN A 145 -53.98 3.10 5.14
N GLU A 146 -54.73 2.91 6.23
CA GLU A 146 -55.97 2.14 6.26
C GLU A 146 -57.12 2.89 5.55
N SER A 147 -57.17 4.22 5.65
CA SER A 147 -58.11 5.07 4.92
C SER A 147 -57.83 5.14 3.41
N ILE A 148 -56.55 5.14 3.02
CA ILE A 148 -56.09 5.11 1.62
C ILE A 148 -56.20 3.67 1.05
N SER A 149 -55.90 2.64 1.83
CA SER A 149 -55.98 1.22 1.45
C SER A 149 -57.43 0.74 1.26
N ARG A 150 -58.41 1.33 1.95
CA ARG A 150 -59.84 1.14 1.61
C ARG A 150 -60.18 1.54 0.16
N SER A 151 -59.30 2.27 -0.53
CA SER A 151 -59.51 2.78 -1.89
C SER A 151 -58.69 2.08 -2.98
N TYR A 152 -57.71 1.23 -2.63
CA TYR A 152 -56.91 0.48 -3.60
C TYR A 152 -56.58 -0.91 -3.03
N ASP A 153 -57.54 -1.81 -3.15
CA ASP A 153 -57.28 -3.25 -3.14
C ASP A 153 -56.58 -3.56 -4.48
N VAL A 154 -55.24 -3.60 -4.46
CA VAL A 154 -54.45 -4.06 -5.61
C VAL A 154 -54.47 -5.58 -5.54
N PRO A 155 -54.97 -6.29 -6.56
CA PRO A 155 -55.16 -7.75 -6.52
C PRO A 155 -53.84 -8.48 -6.21
N GLU A 156 -53.89 -9.49 -5.35
CA GLU A 156 -52.73 -10.31 -4.96
C GLU A 156 -52.12 -11.15 -6.10
N ASP A 157 -52.65 -11.06 -7.32
CA ASP A 157 -52.18 -11.86 -8.44
C ASP A 157 -51.21 -11.07 -9.32
N VAL A 158 -50.02 -10.76 -8.79
CA VAL A 158 -48.86 -10.48 -9.64
C VAL A 158 -48.36 -11.85 -10.11
N ASP A 159 -48.56 -12.17 -11.39
CA ASP A 159 -48.12 -13.45 -11.94
C ASP A 159 -46.59 -13.45 -12.07
N GLU A 160 -45.91 -14.14 -11.15
CA GLU A 160 -44.45 -14.23 -11.09
C GLU A 160 -43.84 -14.69 -12.42
N ALA A 161 -44.60 -15.42 -13.26
CA ALA A 161 -44.15 -15.86 -14.57
C ALA A 161 -44.00 -14.73 -15.61
N GLU A 162 -44.82 -13.68 -15.53
CA GLU A 162 -44.70 -12.50 -16.40
C GLU A 162 -43.55 -11.60 -15.95
N LEU A 163 -43.33 -11.51 -14.63
CA LEU A 163 -42.22 -10.78 -14.02
C LEU A 163 -40.86 -11.42 -14.34
N ASP A 164 -40.77 -12.75 -14.30
CA ASP A 164 -39.57 -13.50 -14.68
C ASP A 164 -39.27 -13.36 -16.18
N ALA A 165 -40.30 -13.32 -17.04
CA ALA A 165 -40.12 -13.12 -18.48
C ALA A 165 -39.59 -11.70 -18.82
N GLU A 166 -40.03 -10.67 -18.09
CA GLU A 166 -39.45 -9.32 -18.23
C GLU A 166 -38.03 -9.23 -17.68
N LEU A 167 -37.71 -9.97 -16.61
CA LEU A 167 -36.37 -10.03 -16.03
C LEU A 167 -35.37 -10.71 -16.97
N GLU A 168 -35.80 -11.77 -17.66
CA GLU A 168 -34.98 -12.49 -18.63
C GLU A 168 -34.73 -11.65 -19.89
N ALA A 169 -35.73 -10.91 -20.37
CA ALA A 169 -35.57 -9.96 -21.49
C ALA A 169 -34.56 -8.83 -21.18
N LEU A 170 -34.50 -8.36 -19.93
CA LEU A 170 -33.52 -7.36 -19.50
C LEU A 170 -32.08 -7.92 -19.44
N GLY A 171 -31.92 -9.21 -19.14
CA GLY A 171 -30.64 -9.91 -19.15
C GLY A 171 -30.08 -10.12 -20.57
N GLU A 172 -30.94 -10.47 -21.53
CA GLU A 172 -30.57 -10.59 -22.95
C GLU A 172 -30.13 -9.25 -23.56
N GLU A 173 -30.69 -8.11 -23.12
CA GLU A 173 -30.25 -6.78 -23.57
C GLU A 173 -28.81 -6.46 -23.11
N VAL A 174 -28.40 -6.92 -21.92
CA VAL A 174 -27.04 -6.76 -21.39
C VAL A 174 -26.04 -7.66 -22.14
N ASP A 175 -26.42 -8.89 -22.46
CA ASP A 175 -25.57 -9.86 -23.17
C ASP A 175 -25.38 -9.49 -24.66
N LEU A 176 -26.40 -8.89 -25.30
CA LEU A 176 -26.25 -8.29 -26.63
C LEU A 176 -25.32 -7.06 -26.62
N GLY A 177 -25.30 -6.33 -25.50
CA GLY A 177 -24.34 -5.27 -25.24
C GLY A 177 -22.91 -5.80 -25.18
N GLU A 178 -22.68 -6.92 -24.50
CA GLU A 178 -21.33 -7.47 -24.30
C GLU A 178 -20.77 -8.19 -25.55
N ALA A 179 -21.61 -8.84 -26.37
CA ALA A 179 -21.22 -9.38 -27.68
C ALA A 179 -20.85 -8.30 -28.71
N SER A 180 -21.20 -7.03 -28.45
CA SER A 180 -20.77 -5.87 -29.26
C SER A 180 -19.40 -5.32 -28.83
N TYR A 181 -18.82 -5.81 -27.73
CA TYR A 181 -17.64 -5.26 -27.06
C TYR A 181 -16.37 -6.13 -27.15
N GLU A 182 -16.30 -7.13 -28.04
CA GLU A 182 -15.02 -7.79 -28.41
C GLU A 182 -14.15 -6.95 -29.37
N GLY A 183 -14.36 -5.63 -29.43
CA GLY A 183 -13.74 -4.76 -30.43
C GLY A 183 -13.49 -3.33 -30.01
N ALA A 184 -13.25 -3.02 -28.73
CA ALA A 184 -12.66 -1.73 -28.35
C ALA A 184 -12.09 -1.77 -26.93
N ASP A 185 -10.81 -1.47 -26.82
CA ASP A 185 -10.10 -1.13 -25.59
C ASP A 185 -10.82 0.03 -24.88
N SER A 186 -11.52 -0.23 -23.78
CA SER A 186 -12.13 0.82 -22.97
C SER A 186 -12.04 0.51 -21.47
N MET A 187 -10.83 0.64 -20.92
CA MET A 187 -10.69 0.95 -19.51
C MET A 187 -11.36 2.32 -19.22
N PRO A 188 -12.09 2.47 -18.10
CA PRO A 188 -12.74 3.73 -17.75
C PRO A 188 -11.74 4.88 -17.71
N ALA A 189 -12.12 6.04 -18.26
CA ALA A 189 -11.25 7.21 -18.43
C ALA A 189 -10.61 7.77 -17.14
N PHE A 190 -11.04 7.31 -15.95
CA PHE A 190 -10.40 7.65 -14.68
C PHE A 190 -9.07 6.90 -14.43
N MET A 191 -8.82 5.79 -15.14
CA MET A 191 -7.60 4.98 -15.02
C MET A 191 -6.52 5.32 -16.06
N MET A 192 -6.75 6.28 -16.96
CA MET A 192 -5.69 6.79 -17.86
C MET A 192 -4.89 7.92 -17.20
N ASP A 193 -3.58 7.73 -17.24
CA ASP A 193 -2.51 8.36 -16.46
C ASP A 193 -2.32 9.88 -16.66
N GLN A 194 -2.25 10.64 -15.55
CA GLN A 194 -1.81 12.04 -15.49
C GLN A 194 -0.27 12.15 -15.47
N SER A 195 0.43 11.64 -16.49
CA SER A 195 1.90 11.66 -16.53
C SER A 195 2.53 12.28 -17.79
N ALA A 196 1.94 13.36 -18.31
CA ALA A 196 2.61 14.20 -19.30
C ALA A 196 2.74 15.65 -18.77
N PRO A 197 3.96 16.20 -18.61
CA PRO A 197 4.11 17.63 -18.33
C PRO A 197 3.62 18.45 -19.54
N PRO A 198 2.93 19.58 -19.32
CA PRO A 198 2.35 20.37 -20.40
C PRO A 198 3.42 20.95 -21.33
N GLN A 199 3.28 20.71 -22.64
CA GLN A 199 4.12 21.31 -23.68
C GLN A 199 3.63 22.74 -23.96
N PHE A 200 4.44 23.73 -23.58
CA PHE A 200 4.23 25.13 -23.94
C PHE A 200 4.68 25.33 -25.40
N ILE A 201 3.72 25.53 -26.31
CA ILE A 201 4.00 25.95 -27.69
C ILE A 201 3.95 27.48 -27.69
N ASP A 202 5.11 28.12 -27.52
CA ASP A 202 5.27 29.57 -27.71
C ASP A 202 5.43 29.87 -29.21
N GLU A 203 4.32 30.21 -29.87
CA GLU A 203 4.34 30.76 -31.23
C GLU A 203 4.83 32.23 -31.20
N PRO A 204 5.78 32.65 -32.06
CA PRO A 204 6.31 34.01 -32.04
C PRO A 204 5.30 35.05 -32.56
N PRO A 205 5.27 36.27 -32.02
CA PRO A 205 4.24 37.26 -32.31
C PRO A 205 4.39 37.90 -33.69
N GLU A 206 3.34 37.84 -34.51
CA GLU A 206 3.22 38.64 -35.74
C GLU A 206 2.84 40.10 -35.40
N ASN A 207 3.72 41.02 -35.79
CA ASN A 207 3.46 42.45 -35.75
C ASN A 207 2.61 42.86 -36.96
N ASN A 208 1.38 43.34 -36.72
CA ASN A 208 0.76 44.30 -37.62
C ASN A 208 0.04 45.42 -36.84
N LYS A 209 0.62 46.62 -36.97
CA LYS A 209 -0.03 47.93 -36.78
C LYS A 209 -1.25 47.98 -37.71
N VAL A 210 -2.37 48.64 -37.42
CA VAL A 210 -2.53 50.11 -37.42
C VAL A 210 -3.78 50.48 -36.62
N LYS A 211 -3.70 51.54 -35.79
CA LYS A 211 -4.87 52.28 -35.29
C LYS A 211 -5.34 53.23 -36.37
N GLU A 212 -6.62 53.21 -36.71
CA GLU A 212 -7.28 54.37 -37.31
C GLU A 212 -8.55 54.66 -36.49
N ALA A 213 -8.58 55.86 -35.91
CA ALA A 213 -9.74 56.41 -35.23
C ALA A 213 -10.45 57.35 -36.20
N ALA A 214 -11.76 57.21 -36.35
CA ALA A 214 -12.63 58.25 -36.87
C ALA A 214 -14.07 58.00 -36.40
N GLY A 215 -14.66 59.00 -35.75
CA GLY A 215 -16.06 59.03 -35.33
C GLY A 215 -16.23 59.60 -33.93
#